data_AF-A0A2N5K6Q4-F1
#
_entry.id   AF-A0A2N5K6Q4-F1
#
_cell.length_a   1.000
_cell.length_b   1.000
_cell.length_c   1.000
_cell.angle_alpha   90.00
_cell.angle_beta   90.00
_cell.angle_gamma   90.00
#
_symmetry.space_group_name_H-M   'P 1'
#
loop_
_entity.id
_entity.type
_entity.pdbx_description
1 polymer ?
#
loop_
_entity_poly.entity_id
_entity_poly.type
_entity_poly.pdbx_seq_one_letter_code
_entity_poly.pdbx_strand_id
1 'polypeptide(L)'
;QRYDEAWREDPQSVMARPLYVVAEKILGHGEILPRTWPVDGTSGYDFLNLVNGLFVDGANAKTFEGIYSTFIKQRTNFNELVLAKKRQIMLISLASEINVLARQLSRLAERNRNVRDFTINSLTFALREVIASFPVYRTYIADGNITPSDVQYIEAAVASTKRRTPVTDPSIFDFIRDVLLLRYPGTADEEDRRLQQDWVQKFQQVTGPVMAKGLEDTAFYIYNRLISLNEVGGEPQHFGTSVAEFHKANLERRRSWPHAMLTLSTHDTKRSADVRARINALSELPKEWKSALTRWSRLNSRHRSKVEGRSAPDRNEEYLFYQTLLGMWPRKALDAAEHAALVERIQEYMRKALKEAKVNTSWVNPNEAWDAAVSNFVSRALADTPQNAFLADFKQLAARLAQLGVYNALAQSVIELTVPGVPDIYQGNEAWDFSLVDPDNRRPVPYTRNREMLNELDAQLNNAESDPAAYVRSLVTQQDDGGIKLLLVAQTLRFRREQPELFAEGEYVPLETTGNLANHVVGFARRLNDAEVLVVAPRLLARIVTDDNAPIGDVWSGTSLLVPAAETGTTYLNLFTHERVQVDNSVRGTGLPLAAVFGNCPIAVLVKSTQ
;
A
#
# COMPACT_ATOMS: atom_id res chain seq x y z
N GLN A 1 1.69 -18.05 -29.97
CA GLN A 1 2.08 -18.58 -31.30
C GLN A 1 2.72 -17.51 -32.18
N ARG A 2 2.01 -16.54 -32.78
CA ARG A 2 2.64 -15.50 -33.61
C ARG A 2 3.69 -14.62 -32.89
N TYR A 3 3.50 -14.38 -31.60
CA TYR A 3 4.44 -13.63 -30.74
C TYR A 3 5.72 -14.42 -30.44
N ASP A 4 5.56 -15.67 -29.99
CA ASP A 4 6.67 -16.52 -29.57
C ASP A 4 7.60 -16.88 -30.73
N GLU A 5 7.06 -16.97 -31.95
CA GLU A 5 7.83 -17.15 -33.18
C GLU A 5 8.60 -15.88 -33.54
N ALA A 6 7.94 -14.71 -33.56
CA ALA A 6 8.60 -13.43 -33.87
C ALA A 6 9.70 -13.05 -32.85
N TRP A 7 9.48 -13.32 -31.55
CA TRP A 7 10.49 -13.06 -30.51
C TRP A 7 11.69 -14.00 -30.59
N ARG A 8 11.49 -15.27 -30.99
CA ARG A 8 12.60 -16.22 -31.20
C ARG A 8 13.42 -15.88 -32.45
N GLU A 9 12.78 -15.33 -33.48
CA GLU A 9 13.43 -14.98 -34.74
C GLU A 9 14.22 -13.66 -34.63
N ASP A 10 13.66 -12.65 -33.97
CA ASP A 10 14.35 -11.37 -33.73
C ASP A 10 13.80 -10.67 -32.46
N PRO A 11 14.53 -10.74 -31.34
CA PRO A 11 14.16 -10.06 -30.09
C PRO A 11 14.08 -8.53 -30.20
N GLN A 12 14.68 -7.93 -31.24
CA GLN A 12 14.66 -6.49 -31.51
C GLN A 12 13.60 -6.09 -32.57
N SER A 13 12.85 -7.05 -33.10
CA SER A 13 11.82 -6.79 -34.10
C SER A 13 10.75 -5.84 -33.56
N VAL A 14 10.28 -4.91 -34.40
CA VAL A 14 9.14 -4.02 -34.08
C VAL A 14 7.85 -4.82 -33.80
N MET A 15 7.78 -6.07 -34.26
CA MET A 15 6.72 -7.02 -33.95
C MET A 15 6.91 -7.75 -32.61
N ALA A 16 8.08 -7.61 -31.97
CA ALA A 16 8.43 -8.33 -30.74
C ALA A 16 7.83 -7.72 -29.47
N ARG A 17 7.31 -6.47 -29.47
CA ARG A 17 6.24 -5.92 -28.59
C ARG A 17 5.75 -4.53 -29.07
N PRO A 18 4.74 -4.44 -29.94
CA PRO A 18 4.13 -3.15 -30.29
C PRO A 18 3.25 -2.54 -29.17
N LEU A 19 3.13 -3.21 -28.02
CA LEU A 19 2.23 -2.84 -26.92
C LEU A 19 2.96 -2.88 -25.58
N TYR A 20 2.73 -1.87 -24.77
CA TYR A 20 3.07 -1.84 -23.34
C TYR A 20 2.12 -2.80 -22.58
N VAL A 21 2.69 -3.74 -21.82
CA VAL A 21 1.93 -4.79 -21.13
C VAL A 21 2.34 -4.85 -19.68
N VAL A 22 1.39 -4.63 -18.78
CA VAL A 22 1.59 -4.82 -17.33
C VAL A 22 0.65 -5.88 -16.79
N ALA A 23 1.10 -6.60 -15.77
CA ALA A 23 0.30 -7.60 -15.09
C ALA A 23 -0.29 -7.04 -13.80
N GLU A 24 -1.59 -7.17 -13.61
CA GLU A 24 -2.16 -7.11 -12.26
C GLU A 24 -1.70 -8.35 -11.50
N LYS A 25 -0.64 -8.21 -10.70
CA LYS A 25 -0.05 -9.28 -9.91
C LYS A 25 0.43 -8.74 -8.58
N ILE A 26 -0.06 -9.36 -7.52
CA ILE A 26 0.33 -9.01 -6.15
C ILE A 26 1.60 -9.75 -5.77
N LEU A 27 2.66 -9.02 -5.41
CA LEU A 27 3.93 -9.56 -4.93
C LEU A 27 3.99 -9.47 -3.41
N GLY A 28 4.32 -10.58 -2.74
CA GLY A 28 4.68 -10.55 -1.32
C GLY A 28 6.07 -9.96 -1.08
N HIS A 29 6.43 -9.68 0.17
CA HIS A 29 7.75 -9.17 0.52
C HIS A 29 8.86 -10.13 0.07
N GLY A 30 9.81 -9.60 -0.72
CA GLY A 30 10.91 -10.37 -1.29
C GLY A 30 10.53 -11.27 -2.46
N GLU A 31 9.25 -11.32 -2.86
CA GLU A 31 8.83 -12.02 -4.07
C GLU A 31 9.27 -11.23 -5.31
N ILE A 32 9.81 -11.95 -6.31
CA ILE A 32 10.29 -11.35 -7.55
C ILE A 32 9.38 -11.80 -8.69
N LEU A 33 8.91 -10.86 -9.50
CA LEU A 33 8.18 -11.17 -10.74
C LEU A 33 9.08 -12.00 -11.67
N PRO A 34 8.60 -13.13 -12.24
CA PRO A 34 9.42 -13.95 -13.13
C PRO A 34 9.94 -13.13 -14.32
N ARG A 35 11.27 -13.06 -14.48
CA ARG A 35 11.93 -12.26 -15.53
C ARG A 35 11.66 -12.74 -16.95
N THR A 36 11.22 -13.98 -17.10
CA THR A 36 10.86 -14.58 -18.39
C THR A 36 9.48 -14.14 -18.88
N TRP A 37 8.67 -13.51 -18.03
CA TRP A 37 7.34 -13.08 -18.42
C TRP A 37 7.40 -11.97 -19.45
N PRO A 38 6.56 -12.04 -20.51
CA PRO A 38 6.59 -11.04 -21.53
C PRO A 38 5.78 -9.79 -21.17
N VAL A 39 6.16 -9.14 -20.06
CA VAL A 39 5.53 -7.93 -19.51
C VAL A 39 6.59 -6.86 -19.21
N ASP A 40 6.15 -5.64 -18.99
CA ASP A 40 6.95 -4.47 -18.59
C ASP A 40 6.98 -4.26 -17.07
N GLY A 41 6.11 -4.97 -16.34
CA GLY A 41 6.07 -5.00 -14.88
C GLY A 41 4.69 -5.33 -14.32
N THR A 42 4.47 -4.91 -13.07
CA THR A 42 3.18 -5.01 -12.38
C THR A 42 2.35 -3.75 -12.59
N SER A 43 1.10 -3.76 -12.11
CA SER A 43 0.26 -2.56 -11.92
C SER A 43 0.67 -1.69 -10.72
N GLY A 44 1.74 -2.03 -9.98
CA GLY A 44 2.38 -1.11 -9.03
C GLY A 44 2.01 -1.25 -7.55
N TYR A 45 1.22 -2.25 -7.13
CA TYR A 45 0.92 -2.46 -5.69
C TYR A 45 2.18 -2.71 -4.83
N ASP A 46 3.24 -3.27 -5.41
CA ASP A 46 4.55 -3.41 -4.77
C ASP A 46 5.18 -2.05 -4.44
N PHE A 47 5.05 -1.08 -5.36
CA PHE A 47 5.48 0.29 -5.13
C PHE A 47 4.59 0.99 -4.10
N LEU A 48 3.26 0.84 -4.22
CA LEU A 48 2.28 1.42 -3.28
C LEU A 48 2.64 1.09 -1.83
N ASN A 49 2.83 -0.20 -1.53
CA ASN A 49 3.12 -0.64 -0.16
C ASN A 49 4.50 -0.19 0.31
N LEU A 50 5.50 -0.22 -0.59
CA LEU A 50 6.86 0.25 -0.30
C LEU A 50 6.87 1.73 0.11
N VAL A 51 6.27 2.60 -0.72
CA VAL A 51 6.26 4.05 -0.50
C VAL A 51 5.35 4.43 0.66
N ASN A 52 4.21 3.76 0.85
CA ASN A 52 3.36 3.97 2.01
C ASN A 52 4.10 3.71 3.33
N GLY A 53 4.83 2.59 3.41
CA GLY A 53 5.62 2.23 4.59
C GLY A 53 6.74 3.22 4.92
N LEU A 54 7.24 3.99 3.94
CA LEU A 54 8.26 5.02 4.16
C LEU A 54 7.77 6.13 5.10
N PHE A 55 6.46 6.38 5.14
CA PHE A 55 5.82 7.40 5.96
C PHE A 55 5.27 6.86 7.28
N VAL A 56 5.58 5.61 7.62
CA VAL A 56 5.21 5.00 8.91
C VAL A 56 6.45 4.92 9.81
N ASP A 57 6.32 5.39 11.05
CA ASP A 57 7.39 5.32 12.04
C ASP A 57 7.55 3.89 12.58
N GLY A 58 8.41 3.13 11.89
CA GLY A 58 8.79 1.76 12.24
C GLY A 58 9.24 1.58 13.69
N ALA A 59 9.78 2.62 14.34
CA ALA A 59 10.23 2.54 15.73
C ALA A 59 9.07 2.30 16.72
N ASN A 60 7.85 2.69 16.35
CA ASN A 60 6.67 2.58 17.21
C ASN A 60 5.88 1.27 17.02
N ALA A 61 6.37 0.31 16.22
CA ALA A 61 5.68 -0.95 15.94
C ALA A 61 5.25 -1.72 17.21
N LYS A 62 6.16 -1.89 18.17
CA LYS A 62 5.85 -2.56 19.46
C LYS A 62 4.86 -1.76 20.31
N THR A 63 4.96 -0.43 20.29
CA THR A 63 4.05 0.46 21.01
C THR A 63 2.63 0.34 20.45
N PHE A 64 2.49 0.35 19.12
CA PHE A 64 1.20 0.17 18.44
C PHE A 64 0.60 -1.22 18.69
N GLU A 65 1.41 -2.28 18.67
CA GLU A 65 0.97 -3.63 19.05
C GLU A 65 0.39 -3.66 20.47
N GLY A 66 1.05 -2.98 21.42
CA GLY A 66 0.58 -2.86 22.80
C GLY A 66 -0.70 -2.05 22.94
N ILE A 67 -0.81 -0.91 22.24
CA ILE A 67 -2.03 -0.07 22.22
C ILE A 67 -3.20 -0.88 21.67
N TYR A 68 -3.02 -1.50 20.50
CA TYR A 68 -4.04 -2.29 19.83
C TYR A 68 -4.50 -3.44 20.72
N SER A 69 -3.57 -4.28 21.21
CA SER A 69 -3.89 -5.45 22.02
C SER A 69 -4.61 -5.09 23.33
N THR A 70 -4.19 -4.00 23.96
CA THR A 70 -4.83 -3.51 25.19
C THR A 70 -6.24 -2.99 24.92
N PHE A 71 -6.43 -2.25 23.82
CA PHE A 71 -7.74 -1.69 23.49
C PHE A 71 -8.75 -2.78 23.14
N ILE A 72 -8.37 -3.75 22.32
CA ILE A 72 -9.26 -4.86 21.92
C ILE A 72 -9.33 -5.97 22.96
N LYS A 73 -8.48 -5.93 24.00
CA LYS A 73 -8.36 -6.94 25.07
C LYS A 73 -7.98 -8.33 24.55
N GLN A 74 -7.22 -8.39 23.47
CA GLN A 74 -6.78 -9.61 22.82
C GLN A 74 -5.45 -9.35 22.11
N ARG A 75 -4.58 -10.36 22.09
CA ARG A 75 -3.39 -10.34 21.23
C ARG A 75 -3.67 -11.16 19.98
N THR A 76 -3.35 -10.63 18.82
CA THR A 76 -3.63 -11.26 17.53
C THR A 76 -2.33 -11.53 16.79
N ASN A 77 -1.99 -12.79 16.57
CA ASN A 77 -0.91 -13.15 15.66
C ASN A 77 -1.42 -13.08 14.22
N PHE A 78 -0.86 -12.17 13.42
CA PHE A 78 -1.31 -11.93 12.05
C PHE A 78 -1.17 -13.18 11.16
N ASN A 79 -0.06 -13.91 11.26
CA ASN A 79 0.17 -15.09 10.44
C ASN A 79 -0.82 -16.22 10.77
N GLU A 80 -1.17 -16.38 12.04
CA GLU A 80 -2.19 -17.35 12.47
C GLU A 80 -3.59 -16.93 12.03
N LEU A 81 -3.89 -15.63 12.07
CA LEU A 81 -5.14 -15.08 11.56
C LEU A 81 -5.28 -15.37 10.05
N VAL A 82 -4.28 -15.05 9.24
CA VAL A 82 -4.31 -15.30 7.78
C VAL A 82 -4.50 -16.79 7.50
N LEU A 83 -3.76 -17.65 8.20
CA LEU A 83 -3.90 -19.11 8.08
C LEU A 83 -5.34 -19.57 8.38
N ALA A 84 -5.91 -19.09 9.50
CA ALA A 84 -7.27 -19.42 9.90
C ALA A 84 -8.31 -18.93 8.88
N LYS A 85 -8.11 -17.75 8.28
CA LYS A 85 -9.04 -17.19 7.30
C LYS A 85 -8.92 -17.85 5.93
N LYS A 86 -7.73 -18.24 5.49
CA LYS A 86 -7.57 -19.12 4.30
C LYS A 86 -8.32 -20.44 4.48
N ARG A 87 -8.21 -21.08 5.65
CA ARG A 87 -8.98 -22.31 5.98
C ARG A 87 -10.50 -22.05 5.92
N GLN A 88 -10.97 -20.96 6.52
CA GLN A 88 -12.39 -20.59 6.50
C GLN A 88 -12.91 -20.40 5.06
N ILE A 89 -12.17 -19.70 4.20
CA ILE A 89 -12.53 -19.51 2.79
C ILE A 89 -12.61 -20.84 2.05
N MET A 90 -11.65 -21.74 2.23
CA MET A 90 -11.65 -23.08 1.61
C MET A 90 -12.76 -24.01 2.12
N LEU A 91 -13.33 -23.72 3.29
CA LEU A 91 -14.45 -24.48 3.87
C LEU A 91 -15.80 -23.99 3.37
N ILE A 92 -15.92 -22.68 3.08
CA ILE A 92 -17.20 -22.03 2.82
C ILE A 92 -17.30 -21.62 1.35
N SER A 93 -16.44 -20.69 0.91
CA SER A 93 -16.55 -20.04 -0.41
C SER A 93 -15.92 -20.84 -1.55
N LEU A 94 -14.86 -21.60 -1.27
CA LEU A 94 -14.13 -22.39 -2.27
C LEU A 94 -14.17 -23.90 -1.98
N ALA A 95 -15.23 -24.35 -1.30
CA ALA A 95 -15.39 -25.75 -0.91
C ALA A 95 -15.43 -26.68 -2.14
N SER A 96 -16.08 -26.24 -3.22
CA SER A 96 -16.21 -26.99 -4.47
C SER A 96 -14.85 -27.22 -5.14
N GLU A 97 -14.02 -26.17 -5.23
CA GLU A 97 -12.69 -26.22 -5.82
C GLU A 97 -11.78 -27.17 -5.05
N ILE A 98 -11.84 -27.12 -3.73
CA ILE A 98 -11.08 -28.02 -2.85
C ILE A 98 -11.55 -29.47 -2.99
N ASN A 99 -12.86 -29.72 -3.08
CA ASN A 99 -13.40 -31.06 -3.28
C ASN A 99 -12.99 -31.65 -4.63
N VAL A 100 -12.97 -30.83 -5.69
CA VAL A 100 -12.49 -31.26 -7.02
C VAL A 100 -11.00 -31.61 -6.96
N LEU A 101 -10.16 -30.72 -6.40
CA LEU A 101 -8.73 -30.97 -6.26
C LEU A 101 -8.43 -32.21 -5.41
N ALA A 102 -9.13 -32.40 -4.29
CA ALA A 102 -8.93 -33.55 -3.42
C ALA A 102 -9.32 -34.87 -4.10
N ARG A 103 -10.41 -34.88 -4.89
CA ARG A 103 -10.82 -36.07 -5.67
C ARG A 103 -9.81 -36.38 -6.77
N GLN A 104 -9.29 -35.37 -7.47
CA GLN A 104 -8.24 -35.57 -8.46
C GLN A 104 -6.94 -36.10 -7.82
N LEU A 105 -6.56 -35.57 -6.65
CA LEU A 105 -5.42 -36.05 -5.88
C LEU A 105 -5.60 -37.50 -5.40
N SER A 106 -6.82 -37.87 -5.01
CA SER A 106 -7.17 -39.26 -4.64
C SER A 106 -6.95 -40.23 -5.79
N ARG A 107 -7.33 -39.86 -7.02
CA ARG A 107 -7.08 -40.70 -8.20
C ARG A 107 -5.58 -40.89 -8.48
N LEU A 108 -4.77 -39.85 -8.26
CA LEU A 108 -3.32 -39.96 -8.34
C LEU A 108 -2.76 -40.90 -7.27
N ALA A 109 -3.28 -40.80 -6.03
CA ALA A 109 -2.89 -41.68 -4.93
C ALA A 109 -3.25 -43.14 -5.22
N GLU A 110 -4.44 -43.41 -5.79
CA GLU A 110 -4.93 -44.74 -6.13
C GLU A 110 -4.04 -45.50 -7.12
N ARG A 111 -3.27 -44.78 -7.94
CA ARG A 111 -2.32 -45.35 -8.92
C ARG A 111 -0.96 -45.69 -8.31
N ASN A 112 -0.68 -45.32 -7.06
CA ASN A 112 0.58 -45.59 -6.39
C ASN A 112 0.39 -46.40 -5.10
N ARG A 113 0.91 -47.64 -5.10
CA ARG A 113 0.76 -48.60 -3.99
C ARG A 113 1.22 -48.08 -2.63
N ASN A 114 2.16 -47.14 -2.58
CA ASN A 114 2.72 -46.63 -1.33
C ASN A 114 1.82 -45.59 -0.65
N VAL A 115 0.86 -45.01 -1.38
CA VAL A 115 0.02 -43.88 -0.93
C VAL A 115 -1.47 -44.11 -1.19
N ARG A 116 -1.85 -45.24 -1.81
CA ARG A 116 -3.23 -45.61 -2.17
C ARG A 116 -4.20 -45.69 -0.99
N ASP A 117 -3.70 -45.94 0.21
CA ASP A 117 -4.54 -46.07 1.42
C ASP A 117 -4.92 -44.71 2.04
N PHE A 118 -4.45 -43.59 1.50
CA PHE A 118 -4.89 -42.27 1.95
C PHE A 118 -6.36 -42.06 1.65
N THR A 119 -7.16 -41.89 2.71
CA THR A 119 -8.58 -41.59 2.55
C THR A 119 -8.80 -40.20 1.93
N ILE A 120 -9.92 -40.03 1.21
CA ILE A 120 -10.32 -38.74 0.66
C ILE A 120 -10.40 -37.64 1.73
N ASN A 121 -10.82 -37.98 2.96
CA ASN A 121 -10.90 -37.04 4.07
C ASN A 121 -9.51 -36.57 4.51
N SER A 122 -8.56 -37.49 4.63
CA SER A 122 -7.16 -37.18 4.97
C SER A 122 -6.51 -36.31 3.88
N LEU A 123 -6.73 -36.64 2.59
CA LEU A 123 -6.22 -35.86 1.46
C LEU A 123 -6.83 -34.46 1.42
N THR A 124 -8.13 -34.33 1.62
CA THR A 124 -8.84 -33.05 1.65
C THR A 124 -8.32 -32.17 2.80
N PHE A 125 -8.14 -32.74 3.98
CA PHE A 125 -7.55 -32.05 5.12
C PHE A 125 -6.13 -31.59 4.81
N ALA A 126 -5.26 -32.50 4.38
CA ALA A 126 -3.86 -32.19 4.11
C ALA A 126 -3.70 -31.14 3.01
N LEU A 127 -4.50 -31.22 1.94
CA LEU A 127 -4.54 -30.25 0.86
C LEU A 127 -4.90 -28.85 1.37
N ARG A 128 -5.95 -28.72 2.19
CA ARG A 128 -6.33 -27.43 2.81
C ARG A 128 -5.20 -26.87 3.65
N GLU A 129 -4.55 -27.70 4.45
CA GLU A 129 -3.48 -27.27 5.33
C GLU A 129 -2.22 -26.82 4.57
N VAL A 130 -1.90 -27.48 3.46
CA VAL A 130 -0.83 -27.06 2.55
C VAL A 130 -1.19 -25.73 1.90
N ILE A 131 -2.37 -25.61 1.25
CA ILE A 131 -2.82 -24.36 0.60
C ILE A 131 -2.85 -23.19 1.59
N ALA A 132 -3.36 -23.40 2.81
CA ALA A 132 -3.42 -22.34 3.82
C ALA A 132 -2.01 -21.85 4.21
N SER A 133 -1.02 -22.75 4.18
CA SER A 133 0.37 -22.45 4.53
C SER A 133 1.21 -21.87 3.38
N PHE A 134 0.65 -21.73 2.17
CA PHE A 134 1.38 -21.11 1.05
C PHE A 134 1.70 -19.63 1.35
N PRO A 135 2.97 -19.21 1.21
CA PRO A 135 3.39 -17.85 1.52
C PRO A 135 3.10 -16.85 0.40
N VAL A 136 2.93 -17.32 -0.84
CA VAL A 136 2.67 -16.51 -2.04
C VAL A 136 1.28 -16.79 -2.60
N TYR A 137 0.80 -15.94 -3.51
CA TYR A 137 -0.49 -16.15 -4.20
C TYR A 137 -0.51 -17.48 -4.96
N ARG A 138 0.57 -17.81 -5.67
CA ARG A 138 0.72 -19.07 -6.41
C ARG A 138 2.16 -19.28 -6.88
N THR A 139 2.47 -20.52 -7.22
CA THR A 139 3.64 -20.91 -8.02
C THR A 139 3.32 -20.87 -9.52
N TYR A 140 4.36 -21.03 -10.35
CA TYR A 140 4.27 -20.94 -11.81
C TYR A 140 4.93 -22.13 -12.52
N ILE A 141 4.64 -23.34 -12.04
CA ILE A 141 5.06 -24.59 -12.65
C ILE A 141 4.19 -24.86 -13.88
N ALA A 142 4.84 -24.98 -15.04
CA ALA A 142 4.23 -25.28 -16.33
C ALA A 142 5.25 -26.00 -17.25
N ASP A 143 4.78 -26.87 -18.13
CA ASP A 143 5.60 -27.59 -19.11
C ASP A 143 6.84 -28.32 -18.52
N GLY A 144 6.70 -28.83 -17.29
CA GLY A 144 7.81 -29.49 -16.58
C GLY A 144 8.86 -28.55 -15.98
N ASN A 145 8.74 -27.24 -16.19
CA ASN A 145 9.66 -26.24 -15.65
C ASN A 145 9.28 -25.91 -14.21
N ILE A 146 10.24 -26.04 -13.30
CA ILE A 146 10.10 -25.72 -11.87
C ILE A 146 11.25 -24.78 -11.50
N THR A 147 10.93 -23.60 -10.99
CA THR A 147 11.97 -22.65 -10.58
C THR A 147 12.44 -22.94 -9.15
N PRO A 148 13.66 -22.53 -8.77
CA PRO A 148 14.13 -22.63 -7.38
C PRO A 148 13.19 -21.98 -6.37
N SER A 149 12.54 -20.86 -6.75
CA SER A 149 11.56 -20.18 -5.91
C SER A 149 10.30 -21.03 -5.70
N ASP A 150 9.80 -21.71 -6.75
CA ASP A 150 8.65 -22.61 -6.61
C ASP A 150 8.97 -23.74 -5.61
N VAL A 151 10.16 -24.35 -5.73
CA VAL A 151 10.63 -25.38 -4.80
C VAL A 151 10.67 -24.84 -3.37
N GLN A 152 11.26 -23.66 -3.17
CA GLN A 152 11.36 -23.04 -1.85
C GLN A 152 9.98 -22.79 -1.22
N TYR A 153 9.02 -22.27 -1.98
CA TYR A 153 7.68 -22.00 -1.48
C TYR A 153 6.93 -23.29 -1.12
N ILE A 154 7.02 -24.32 -1.97
CA ILE A 154 6.37 -25.62 -1.75
C ILE A 154 6.96 -26.30 -0.51
N GLU A 155 8.29 -26.39 -0.41
CA GLU A 155 8.98 -27.01 0.72
C GLU A 155 8.69 -26.26 2.03
N ALA A 156 8.70 -24.91 2.01
CA ALA A 156 8.38 -24.11 3.18
C ALA A 156 6.93 -24.31 3.65
N ALA A 157 5.97 -24.33 2.73
CA ALA A 157 4.56 -24.58 3.04
C ALA A 157 4.37 -25.97 3.66
N VAL A 158 4.93 -27.02 3.05
CA VAL A 158 4.83 -28.41 3.51
C VAL A 158 5.50 -28.59 4.88
N ALA A 159 6.71 -28.06 5.07
CA ALA A 159 7.42 -28.13 6.35
C ALA A 159 6.66 -27.40 7.46
N SER A 160 6.08 -26.24 7.14
CA SER A 160 5.23 -25.48 8.07
C SER A 160 3.97 -26.27 8.46
N THR A 161 3.32 -26.89 7.48
CA THR A 161 2.13 -27.72 7.71
C THR A 161 2.45 -28.90 8.62
N LYS A 162 3.49 -29.70 8.31
CA LYS A 162 3.93 -30.84 9.14
C LYS A 162 4.15 -30.46 10.60
N ARG A 163 4.80 -29.33 10.87
CA ARG A 163 5.04 -28.85 12.24
C ARG A 163 3.74 -28.50 12.98
N ARG A 164 2.70 -28.07 12.27
CA ARG A 164 1.42 -27.63 12.83
C ARG A 164 0.38 -28.74 12.95
N THR A 165 0.58 -29.87 12.26
CA THR A 165 -0.35 -31.01 12.26
C THR A 165 0.33 -32.30 12.73
N PRO A 166 0.79 -32.39 14.00
CA PRO A 166 1.57 -33.53 14.50
C PRO A 166 0.79 -34.84 14.60
N VAL A 167 -0.54 -34.77 14.54
CA VAL A 167 -1.45 -35.94 14.63
C VAL A 167 -1.76 -36.57 13.27
N THR A 168 -1.28 -35.97 12.18
CA THR A 168 -1.48 -36.48 10.81
C THR A 168 -0.18 -37.12 10.34
N ASP A 169 -0.26 -38.29 9.70
CA ASP A 169 0.90 -38.97 9.11
C ASP A 169 1.66 -38.00 8.18
N PRO A 170 2.94 -37.69 8.44
CA PRO A 170 3.74 -36.81 7.59
C PRO A 170 3.80 -37.23 6.12
N SER A 171 3.65 -38.53 5.83
CA SER A 171 3.74 -39.09 4.49
C SER A 171 2.73 -38.51 3.50
N ILE A 172 1.56 -38.08 3.98
CA ILE A 172 0.53 -37.45 3.13
C ILE A 172 0.98 -36.08 2.62
N PHE A 173 1.73 -35.33 3.42
CA PHE A 173 2.27 -34.05 3.03
C PHE A 173 3.49 -34.20 2.11
N ASP A 174 4.31 -35.25 2.32
CA ASP A 174 5.37 -35.62 1.39
C ASP A 174 4.80 -36.00 0.02
N PHE A 175 3.69 -36.74 0.00
CA PHE A 175 2.99 -37.05 -1.24
C PHE A 175 2.52 -35.78 -1.97
N ILE A 176 1.84 -34.85 -1.28
CA ILE A 176 1.42 -33.58 -1.90
C ILE A 176 2.63 -32.78 -2.42
N ARG A 177 3.72 -32.72 -1.64
CA ARG A 177 4.97 -32.07 -2.07
C ARG A 177 5.49 -32.69 -3.36
N ASP A 178 5.59 -34.01 -3.41
CA ASP A 178 6.16 -34.72 -4.56
C ASP A 178 5.25 -34.59 -5.79
N VAL A 179 3.93 -34.56 -5.60
CA VAL A 179 2.95 -34.21 -6.65
C VAL A 179 3.22 -32.80 -7.19
N LEU A 180 3.30 -31.80 -6.31
CA LEU A 180 3.56 -30.39 -6.67
C LEU A 180 4.90 -30.20 -7.40
N LEU A 181 5.94 -30.92 -6.98
CA LEU A 181 7.28 -30.85 -7.56
C LEU A 181 7.48 -31.74 -8.79
N LEU A 182 6.39 -32.26 -9.38
CA LEU A 182 6.42 -33.14 -10.54
C LEU A 182 7.37 -34.35 -10.36
N ARG A 183 7.51 -34.85 -9.13
CA ARG A 183 8.31 -36.03 -8.81
C ARG A 183 7.46 -37.27 -9.07
N TYR A 184 7.67 -37.86 -10.25
CA TYR A 184 6.90 -39.01 -10.71
C TYR A 184 7.34 -40.31 -10.01
N PRO A 185 6.39 -41.18 -9.61
CA PRO A 185 6.70 -42.56 -9.25
C PRO A 185 7.44 -43.26 -10.39
N GLY A 186 8.35 -44.19 -10.08
CA GLY A 186 9.08 -44.95 -11.11
C GLY A 186 8.19 -45.80 -12.03
N THR A 187 6.93 -46.03 -11.65
CA THR A 187 5.91 -46.73 -12.44
C THR A 187 5.02 -45.82 -13.28
N ALA A 188 5.24 -44.49 -13.25
CA ALA A 188 4.36 -43.53 -13.89
C ALA A 188 4.49 -43.54 -15.41
N ASP A 189 3.37 -43.72 -16.11
CA ASP A 189 3.29 -43.58 -17.57
C ASP A 189 3.04 -42.12 -17.99
N GLU A 190 2.86 -41.90 -19.30
CA GLU A 190 2.62 -40.55 -19.83
C GLU A 190 1.27 -39.97 -19.39
N GLU A 191 0.27 -40.82 -19.17
CA GLU A 191 -1.04 -40.38 -18.68
C GLU A 191 -0.93 -39.92 -17.22
N ASP A 192 -0.21 -40.66 -16.37
CA ASP A 192 0.07 -40.28 -14.98
C ASP A 192 0.76 -38.92 -14.90
N ARG A 193 1.78 -38.71 -15.76
CA ARG A 193 2.52 -37.45 -15.81
C ARG A 193 1.62 -36.27 -16.17
N ARG A 194 0.77 -36.46 -17.19
CA ARG A 194 -0.20 -35.45 -17.62
C ARG A 194 -1.22 -35.14 -16.52
N LEU A 195 -1.81 -36.14 -15.89
CA LEU A 195 -2.78 -35.93 -14.80
C LEU A 195 -2.17 -35.18 -13.61
N GLN A 196 -0.92 -35.49 -13.27
CA GLN A 196 -0.18 -34.77 -12.23
C GLN A 196 0.07 -33.31 -12.63
N GLN A 197 0.50 -33.04 -13.86
CA GLN A 197 0.71 -31.69 -14.37
C GLN A 197 -0.60 -30.88 -14.37
N ASP A 198 -1.70 -31.46 -14.87
CA ASP A 198 -3.02 -30.83 -14.86
C ASP A 198 -3.48 -30.48 -13.44
N TRP A 199 -3.23 -31.39 -12.49
CA TRP A 199 -3.54 -31.17 -11.09
C TRP A 199 -2.72 -30.03 -10.49
N VAL A 200 -1.40 -29.97 -10.76
CA VAL A 200 -0.54 -28.88 -10.29
C VAL A 200 -1.00 -27.54 -10.86
N GLN A 201 -1.34 -27.48 -12.15
CA GLN A 201 -1.88 -26.27 -12.75
C GLN A 201 -3.20 -25.84 -12.10
N LYS A 202 -4.10 -26.78 -11.84
CA LYS A 202 -5.36 -26.49 -11.14
C LYS A 202 -5.14 -26.03 -9.70
N PHE A 203 -4.17 -26.62 -8.99
CA PHE A 203 -3.76 -26.18 -7.66
C PHE A 203 -3.33 -24.71 -7.67
N GLN A 204 -2.46 -24.33 -8.63
CA GLN A 204 -1.98 -22.94 -8.78
C GLN A 204 -3.09 -21.93 -9.11
N GLN A 205 -4.17 -22.38 -9.75
CA GLN A 205 -5.36 -21.55 -10.00
C GLN A 205 -6.21 -21.33 -8.73
N VAL A 206 -6.12 -22.21 -7.73
CA VAL A 206 -6.92 -22.14 -6.49
C VAL A 206 -6.22 -21.37 -5.38
N THR A 207 -4.89 -21.46 -5.27
CA THR A 207 -4.15 -20.78 -4.19
C THR A 207 -4.31 -19.25 -4.23
N GLY A 208 -4.40 -18.66 -5.42
CA GLY A 208 -4.54 -17.21 -5.60
C GLY A 208 -5.84 -16.65 -5.00
N PRO A 209 -7.03 -17.14 -5.42
CA PRO A 209 -8.30 -16.76 -4.82
C PRO A 209 -8.38 -17.04 -3.30
N VAL A 210 -7.77 -18.13 -2.82
CA VAL A 210 -7.70 -18.42 -1.38
C VAL A 210 -6.88 -17.35 -0.64
N MET A 211 -5.75 -16.92 -1.19
CA MET A 211 -4.95 -15.82 -0.65
C MET A 211 -5.76 -14.53 -0.63
N ALA A 212 -6.29 -14.07 -1.77
CA ALA A 212 -7.03 -12.82 -1.87
C ALA A 212 -8.23 -12.77 -0.91
N LYS A 213 -9.07 -13.81 -0.90
CA LYS A 213 -10.27 -13.83 -0.03
C LYS A 213 -9.93 -14.01 1.44
N GLY A 214 -8.86 -14.75 1.77
CA GLY A 214 -8.46 -15.00 3.15
C GLY A 214 -7.70 -13.84 3.78
N LEU A 215 -6.80 -13.21 3.02
CA LEU A 215 -5.95 -12.10 3.44
C LEU A 215 -6.66 -10.76 3.23
N GLU A 216 -6.90 -10.37 1.98
CA GLU A 216 -7.32 -9.02 1.63
C GLU A 216 -8.78 -8.74 1.99
N ASP A 217 -9.68 -9.68 1.70
CA ASP A 217 -11.12 -9.53 1.92
C ASP A 217 -11.57 -10.09 3.28
N THR A 218 -10.64 -10.47 4.16
CA THR A 218 -11.00 -10.93 5.51
C THR A 218 -10.00 -10.50 6.57
N ALA A 219 -8.73 -10.93 6.51
CA ALA A 219 -7.76 -10.63 7.56
C ALA A 219 -7.48 -9.13 7.72
N PHE A 220 -7.45 -8.36 6.62
CA PHE A 220 -7.31 -6.89 6.64
C PHE A 220 -8.45 -6.15 7.31
N TYR A 221 -9.64 -6.75 7.42
CA TYR A 221 -10.78 -6.15 8.14
C TYR A 221 -10.82 -6.57 9.62
N ILE A 222 -9.90 -7.43 10.04
CA ILE A 222 -9.79 -7.92 11.43
C ILE A 222 -8.55 -7.36 12.10
N TYR A 223 -7.39 -7.38 11.45
CA TYR A 223 -6.13 -6.92 12.06
C TYR A 223 -5.97 -5.41 11.96
N ASN A 224 -6.66 -4.68 12.84
CA ASN A 224 -6.82 -3.24 12.69
C ASN A 224 -5.69 -2.39 13.32
N ARG A 225 -4.51 -2.97 13.62
CA ARG A 225 -3.41 -2.30 14.37
C ARG A 225 -3.08 -0.90 13.84
N LEU A 226 -2.85 -0.79 12.53
CA LEU A 226 -2.72 0.46 11.78
C LEU A 226 -3.27 0.22 10.37
N ILE A 227 -4.48 0.71 10.10
CA ILE A 227 -5.25 0.27 8.91
C ILE A 227 -4.74 0.81 7.58
N SER A 228 -3.81 1.77 7.57
CA SER A 228 -3.13 2.21 6.35
C SER A 228 -2.15 1.18 5.79
N LEU A 229 -1.79 0.16 6.57
CA LEU A 229 -0.98 -0.98 6.11
C LEU A 229 -1.86 -2.12 5.55
N ASN A 230 -3.17 -2.05 5.77
CA ASN A 230 -4.14 -3.06 5.35
C ASN A 230 -4.64 -2.72 3.95
N GLU A 231 -3.74 -2.86 2.97
CA GLU A 231 -3.95 -2.50 1.58
C GLU A 231 -3.62 -3.66 0.65
N VAL A 232 -4.15 -3.69 -0.56
CA VAL A 232 -3.89 -4.73 -1.57
C VAL A 232 -2.37 -4.90 -1.75
N GLY A 233 -1.88 -6.13 -1.58
CA GLY A 233 -0.43 -6.45 -1.55
C GLY A 233 0.32 -6.06 -0.28
N GLY A 234 -0.36 -5.51 0.72
CA GLY A 234 0.22 -5.14 2.00
C GLY A 234 0.46 -6.34 2.92
N GLU A 235 1.43 -6.19 3.80
CA GLU A 235 1.74 -7.17 4.84
C GLU A 235 1.80 -6.46 6.20
N PRO A 236 0.65 -6.26 6.87
CA PRO A 236 0.52 -5.46 8.08
C PRO A 236 1.43 -5.88 9.25
N GLN A 237 2.01 -7.09 9.23
CA GLN A 237 3.03 -7.49 10.20
C GLN A 237 4.32 -6.66 10.07
N HIS A 238 4.64 -6.16 8.87
CA HIS A 238 5.73 -5.22 8.59
C HIS A 238 5.23 -3.78 8.78
N PHE A 239 5.61 -3.14 9.88
CA PHE A 239 4.99 -1.89 10.32
C PHE A 239 5.46 -0.64 9.54
N GLY A 240 6.61 -0.67 8.87
CA GLY A 240 7.11 0.47 8.10
C GLY A 240 8.32 0.07 7.25
N THR A 241 8.78 0.99 6.41
CA THR A 241 9.88 0.80 5.46
C THR A 241 10.99 1.80 5.77
N SER A 242 12.23 1.32 5.89
CA SER A 242 13.38 2.21 6.04
C SER A 242 13.74 2.92 4.73
N VAL A 243 14.40 4.08 4.83
CA VAL A 243 14.91 4.82 3.66
C VAL A 243 15.87 3.95 2.83
N ALA A 244 16.69 3.13 3.49
CA ALA A 244 17.61 2.20 2.83
C ALA A 244 16.88 1.10 2.04
N GLU A 245 15.84 0.49 2.60
CA GLU A 245 15.02 -0.50 1.90
C GLU A 245 14.29 0.12 0.70
N PHE A 246 13.77 1.34 0.86
CA PHE A 246 13.15 2.09 -0.22
C PHE A 246 14.12 2.35 -1.38
N HIS A 247 15.33 2.83 -1.10
CA HIS A 247 16.36 3.05 -2.12
C HIS A 247 16.79 1.74 -2.81
N LYS A 248 17.00 0.68 -2.03
CA LYS A 248 17.34 -0.64 -2.56
C LYS A 248 16.28 -1.16 -3.55
N ALA A 249 15.01 -1.02 -3.21
CA ALA A 249 13.91 -1.43 -4.07
C ALA A 249 13.84 -0.60 -5.37
N ASN A 250 14.11 0.71 -5.31
CA ASN A 250 14.14 1.56 -6.52
C ASN A 250 15.35 1.26 -7.42
N LEU A 251 16.51 0.93 -6.86
CA LEU A 251 17.67 0.46 -7.62
C LEU A 251 17.36 -0.86 -8.36
N GLU A 252 16.73 -1.82 -7.67
CA GLU A 252 16.32 -3.08 -8.30
C GLU A 252 15.25 -2.86 -9.37
N ARG A 253 14.28 -1.96 -9.13
CA ARG A 253 13.27 -1.57 -10.12
C ARG A 253 13.92 -1.00 -11.38
N ARG A 254 14.84 -0.03 -11.25
CA ARG A 254 15.58 0.53 -12.40
C ARG A 254 16.30 -0.54 -13.20
N ARG A 255 16.89 -1.54 -12.52
CA ARG A 255 17.65 -2.61 -13.16
C ARG A 255 16.77 -3.62 -13.89
N SER A 256 15.63 -3.98 -13.28
CA SER A 256 14.90 -5.20 -13.63
C SER A 256 13.54 -4.94 -14.27
N TRP A 257 12.88 -3.88 -13.85
CA TRP A 257 11.51 -3.53 -14.26
C TRP A 257 11.38 -2.00 -14.40
N PRO A 258 12.21 -1.33 -15.24
CA PRO A 258 12.25 0.13 -15.34
C PRO A 258 10.94 0.74 -15.85
N HIS A 259 10.08 -0.07 -16.45
CA HIS A 259 8.78 0.34 -17.01
C HIS A 259 7.59 -0.22 -16.23
N ALA A 260 7.79 -0.78 -15.02
CA ALA A 260 6.65 -1.16 -14.18
C ALA A 260 5.80 0.06 -13.79
N MET A 261 4.49 -0.13 -13.62
CA MET A 261 3.64 0.93 -13.10
C MET A 261 4.00 1.26 -11.65
N LEU A 262 3.84 2.53 -11.30
CA LEU A 262 3.93 3.06 -9.96
C LEU A 262 2.56 3.63 -9.63
N THR A 263 1.86 3.06 -8.65
CA THR A 263 0.51 3.52 -8.30
C THR A 263 0.43 3.83 -6.81
N LEU A 264 -0.37 4.83 -6.46
CA LEU A 264 -0.76 5.13 -5.09
C LEU A 264 -2.24 4.84 -4.81
N SER A 265 -3.11 4.84 -5.81
CA SER A 265 -4.54 4.57 -5.65
C SER A 265 -5.02 3.79 -6.86
N THR A 266 -5.97 2.88 -6.65
CA THR A 266 -6.65 2.18 -7.75
C THR A 266 -8.14 2.03 -7.42
N HIS A 267 -8.91 1.54 -8.38
CA HIS A 267 -10.31 1.17 -8.16
C HIS A 267 -10.50 0.01 -7.16
N ASP A 268 -9.43 -0.72 -6.81
CA ASP A 268 -9.46 -1.87 -5.89
C ASP A 268 -8.71 -1.63 -4.58
N THR A 269 -7.97 -0.52 -4.46
CA THR A 269 -7.40 -0.11 -3.17
C THR A 269 -8.47 0.01 -2.08
N LYS A 270 -8.17 -0.48 -0.88
CA LYS A 270 -9.05 -0.45 0.28
C LYS A 270 -9.28 0.97 0.79
N ARG A 271 -8.31 1.88 0.58
CA ARG A 271 -8.36 3.31 0.92
C ARG A 271 -7.53 4.09 -0.10
N SER A 272 -7.92 5.33 -0.42
CA SER A 272 -7.11 6.20 -1.27
C SER A 272 -5.77 6.56 -0.63
N ALA A 273 -4.81 7.00 -1.45
CA ALA A 273 -3.49 7.45 -1.03
C ALA A 273 -3.54 8.49 0.10
N ASP A 274 -4.41 9.50 0.00
CA ASP A 274 -4.46 10.60 0.97
C ASP A 274 -5.10 10.17 2.30
N VAL A 275 -6.04 9.20 2.28
CA VAL A 275 -6.55 8.56 3.50
C VAL A 275 -5.42 7.83 4.22
N ARG A 276 -4.62 7.06 3.49
CA ARG A 276 -3.49 6.33 4.07
C ARG A 276 -2.41 7.29 4.57
N ALA A 277 -2.10 8.35 3.82
CA ALA A 277 -1.10 9.36 4.20
C ALA A 277 -1.41 10.02 5.55
N ARG A 278 -2.70 10.28 5.86
CA ARG A 278 -3.16 10.78 7.16
C ARG A 278 -3.05 9.75 8.27
N ILE A 279 -3.48 8.51 8.00
CA ILE A 279 -3.41 7.43 8.99
C ILE A 279 -1.96 7.07 9.30
N ASN A 280 -1.03 7.15 8.34
CA ASN A 280 0.40 6.93 8.56
C ASN A 280 0.97 7.86 9.63
N ALA A 281 0.56 9.13 9.66
CA ALA A 281 1.01 10.09 10.66
C ALA A 281 0.60 9.71 12.10
N LEU A 282 -0.43 8.86 12.28
CA LEU A 282 -0.79 8.33 13.58
C LEU A 282 0.36 7.52 14.21
N SER A 283 1.16 6.85 13.38
CA SER A 283 2.32 6.06 13.82
C SER A 283 3.36 6.86 14.60
N GLU A 284 3.41 8.17 14.42
CA GLU A 284 4.31 9.10 15.10
C GLU A 284 3.74 9.63 16.43
N LEU A 285 2.44 9.40 16.67
CA LEU A 285 1.66 9.94 17.78
C LEU A 285 1.06 8.85 18.69
N PRO A 286 1.84 7.83 19.15
CA PRO A 286 1.29 6.70 19.88
C PRO A 286 0.67 7.09 21.24
N LYS A 287 1.18 8.13 21.90
CA LYS A 287 0.68 8.56 23.22
C LYS A 287 -0.68 9.25 23.08
N GLU A 288 -0.78 10.16 22.12
CA GLU A 288 -1.98 10.89 21.74
C GLU A 288 -3.04 9.89 21.29
N TRP A 289 -2.67 8.93 20.44
CA TRP A 289 -3.56 7.87 19.96
C TRP A 289 -4.14 7.03 21.09
N LYS A 290 -3.30 6.51 21.99
CA LYS A 290 -3.73 5.72 23.15
C LYS A 290 -4.71 6.50 24.03
N SER A 291 -4.40 7.77 24.25
CA SER A 291 -5.20 8.66 25.11
C SER A 291 -6.55 8.96 24.46
N ALA A 292 -6.55 9.27 23.16
CA ALA A 292 -7.74 9.50 22.35
C ALA A 292 -8.68 8.29 22.37
N LEU A 293 -8.18 7.09 22.06
CA LEU A 293 -8.96 5.85 22.13
C LEU A 293 -9.69 5.66 23.46
N THR A 294 -8.98 5.88 24.56
CA THR A 294 -9.55 5.73 25.91
C THR A 294 -10.66 6.74 26.16
N ARG A 295 -10.45 8.01 25.78
CA ARG A 295 -11.46 9.06 25.94
C ARG A 295 -12.67 8.83 25.04
N TRP A 296 -12.45 8.57 23.75
CA TRP A 296 -13.50 8.40 22.75
C TRP A 296 -14.36 7.17 23.05
N SER A 297 -13.74 6.05 23.42
CA SER A 297 -14.47 4.86 23.86
C SER A 297 -15.40 5.13 25.04
N ARG A 298 -14.96 5.96 26.01
CA ARG A 298 -15.79 6.38 27.14
C ARG A 298 -16.93 7.30 26.70
N LEU A 299 -16.65 8.30 25.86
CA LEU A 299 -17.65 9.26 25.40
C LEU A 299 -18.76 8.60 24.55
N ASN A 300 -18.37 7.61 23.74
CA ASN A 300 -19.28 6.89 22.87
C ASN A 300 -19.93 5.65 23.54
N SER A 301 -19.64 5.37 24.82
CA SER A 301 -20.14 4.15 25.48
C SER A 301 -21.67 4.08 25.51
N ARG A 302 -22.35 5.23 25.65
CA ARG A 302 -23.81 5.36 25.65
C ARG A 302 -24.46 5.09 24.29
N HIS A 303 -23.68 5.10 23.22
CA HIS A 303 -24.17 4.88 21.85
C HIS A 303 -24.07 3.41 21.43
N ARG A 304 -23.44 2.56 22.24
CA ARG A 304 -23.34 1.12 22.00
C ARG A 304 -24.62 0.42 22.40
N SER A 305 -24.98 -0.59 21.63
CA SER A 305 -26.12 -1.46 21.92
C SER A 305 -25.64 -2.83 22.37
N LYS A 306 -26.52 -3.59 23.06
CA LYS A 306 -26.29 -5.02 23.32
C LYS A 306 -27.02 -5.85 22.27
N VAL A 307 -26.28 -6.67 21.54
CA VAL A 307 -26.81 -7.66 20.59
C VAL A 307 -26.29 -9.01 21.06
N GLU A 308 -27.19 -9.94 21.37
CA GLU A 308 -26.83 -11.29 21.87
C GLU A 308 -25.88 -11.26 23.09
N GLY A 309 -26.09 -10.30 24.01
CA GLY A 309 -25.26 -10.13 25.19
C GLY A 309 -23.87 -9.51 24.94
N ARG A 310 -23.50 -9.23 23.69
CA ARG A 310 -22.25 -8.58 23.29
C ARG A 310 -22.48 -7.11 22.94
N SER A 311 -21.46 -6.27 23.15
CA SER A 311 -21.50 -4.85 22.79
C SER A 311 -21.31 -4.70 21.28
N ALA A 312 -22.19 -3.94 20.62
CA ALA A 312 -22.11 -3.57 19.21
C ALA A 312 -21.99 -2.03 19.07
N PRO A 313 -20.96 -1.51 18.35
CA PRO A 313 -19.83 -2.26 17.81
C PRO A 313 -18.98 -2.92 18.90
N ASP A 314 -18.24 -3.96 18.51
CA ASP A 314 -17.21 -4.51 19.37
C ASP A 314 -15.98 -3.58 19.43
N ARG A 315 -15.01 -3.90 20.28
CA ARG A 315 -13.82 -3.04 20.47
C ARG A 315 -12.93 -2.98 19.21
N ASN A 316 -12.87 -4.04 18.43
CA ASN A 316 -12.03 -4.06 17.24
C ASN A 316 -12.69 -3.29 16.08
N GLU A 317 -14.01 -3.38 15.97
CA GLU A 317 -14.85 -2.57 15.06
C GLU A 317 -14.79 -1.09 15.42
N GLU A 318 -14.83 -0.75 16.70
CA GLU A 318 -14.69 0.63 17.17
C GLU A 318 -13.28 1.19 16.91
N TYR A 319 -12.22 0.38 17.05
CA TYR A 319 -10.85 0.77 16.72
C TYR A 319 -10.70 1.05 15.21
N LEU A 320 -11.36 0.25 14.36
CA LEU A 320 -11.45 0.49 12.92
C LEU A 320 -12.18 1.80 12.62
N PHE A 321 -13.35 2.01 13.23
CA PHE A 321 -14.16 3.22 13.05
C PHE A 321 -13.34 4.49 13.28
N TYR A 322 -12.63 4.58 14.41
CA TYR A 322 -11.84 5.77 14.74
C TYR A 322 -10.73 6.06 13.73
N GLN A 323 -9.99 5.06 13.27
CA GLN A 323 -8.94 5.27 12.26
C GLN A 323 -9.52 5.63 10.89
N THR A 324 -10.64 5.01 10.49
CA THR A 324 -11.33 5.37 9.25
C THR A 324 -11.76 6.82 9.28
N LEU A 325 -12.36 7.27 10.38
CA LEU A 325 -12.71 8.68 10.56
C LEU A 325 -11.48 9.58 10.43
N LEU A 326 -10.39 9.29 11.16
CA LEU A 326 -9.17 10.10 11.13
C LEU A 326 -8.56 10.20 9.71
N GLY A 327 -8.67 9.14 8.92
CA GLY A 327 -8.18 9.13 7.54
C GLY A 327 -9.01 10.00 6.61
N MET A 328 -10.33 9.97 6.71
CA MET A 328 -11.22 10.63 5.74
C MET A 328 -11.83 11.96 6.20
N TRP A 329 -11.64 12.36 7.46
CA TRP A 329 -12.34 13.53 8.01
C TRP A 329 -12.05 14.81 7.20
N PRO A 330 -13.07 15.58 6.79
CA PRO A 330 -12.85 16.78 6.00
C PRO A 330 -12.15 17.87 6.81
N ARG A 331 -11.25 18.61 6.14
CA ARG A 331 -10.55 19.76 6.73
C ARG A 331 -11.44 21.00 6.77
N LYS A 332 -12.23 21.21 5.72
CA LYS A 332 -13.23 22.28 5.67
C LYS A 332 -14.40 21.97 6.60
N ALA A 333 -15.03 23.02 7.13
CA ALA A 333 -16.34 22.91 7.75
C ALA A 333 -17.34 22.34 6.74
N LEU A 334 -18.21 21.45 7.21
CA LEU A 334 -19.28 20.88 6.42
C LEU A 334 -20.57 21.62 6.68
N ASP A 335 -21.38 21.80 5.65
CA ASP A 335 -22.80 22.10 5.86
C ASP A 335 -23.57 20.84 6.31
N ALA A 336 -24.86 21.01 6.62
CA ALA A 336 -25.70 19.93 7.13
C ALA A 336 -25.86 18.77 6.12
N ALA A 337 -25.90 19.06 4.82
CA ALA A 337 -26.06 18.06 3.77
C ALA A 337 -24.75 17.29 3.54
N GLU A 338 -23.62 18.00 3.48
CA GLU A 338 -22.29 17.39 3.40
C GLU A 338 -21.97 16.53 4.63
N HIS A 339 -22.38 16.97 5.82
CA HIS A 339 -22.26 16.19 7.04
C HIS A 339 -23.11 14.92 7.00
N ALA A 340 -24.36 15.01 6.56
CA ALA A 340 -25.23 13.84 6.40
C ALA A 340 -24.64 12.82 5.41
N ALA A 341 -24.13 13.29 4.26
CA ALA A 341 -23.48 12.45 3.26
C ALA A 341 -22.21 11.78 3.80
N LEU A 342 -21.42 12.47 4.64
CA LEU A 342 -20.26 11.88 5.30
C LEU A 342 -20.69 10.72 6.24
N VAL A 343 -21.71 10.93 7.05
CA VAL A 343 -22.24 9.91 7.96
C VAL A 343 -22.69 8.66 7.19
N GLU A 344 -23.41 8.86 6.08
CA GLU A 344 -23.87 7.76 5.21
C GLU A 344 -22.69 6.97 4.64
N ARG A 345 -21.68 7.65 4.07
CA ARG A 345 -20.46 6.99 3.56
C ARG A 345 -19.76 6.14 4.62
N ILE A 346 -19.71 6.61 5.86
CA ILE A 346 -19.09 5.86 6.97
C ILE A 346 -19.96 4.66 7.37
N GLN A 347 -21.29 4.81 7.41
CA GLN A 347 -22.20 3.70 7.68
C GLN A 347 -22.08 2.61 6.61
N GLU A 348 -22.02 2.99 5.34
CA GLU A 348 -21.84 2.06 4.22
C GLU A 348 -20.49 1.35 4.29
N TYR A 349 -19.41 2.10 4.55
CA TYR A 349 -18.09 1.53 4.73
C TYR A 349 -18.06 0.53 5.88
N MET A 350 -18.57 0.91 7.06
CA MET A 350 -18.58 0.01 8.22
C MET A 350 -19.38 -1.24 7.89
N ARG A 351 -20.59 -1.12 7.31
CA ARG A 351 -21.39 -2.27 6.89
C ARG A 351 -20.60 -3.22 5.97
N LYS A 352 -19.87 -2.70 4.97
CA LYS A 352 -19.01 -3.53 4.10
C LYS A 352 -17.87 -4.16 4.90
N ALA A 353 -17.13 -3.37 5.67
CA ALA A 353 -15.98 -3.82 6.45
C ALA A 353 -16.33 -4.93 7.46
N LEU A 354 -17.45 -4.80 8.17
CA LEU A 354 -17.91 -5.82 9.12
C LEU A 354 -18.27 -7.14 8.42
N LYS A 355 -18.92 -7.05 7.25
CA LYS A 355 -19.29 -8.23 6.44
C LYS A 355 -18.07 -8.91 5.82
N GLU A 356 -17.04 -8.14 5.48
CA GLU A 356 -15.76 -8.68 5.05
C GLU A 356 -14.99 -9.33 6.20
N ALA A 357 -15.02 -8.76 7.40
CA ALA A 357 -14.40 -9.37 8.58
C ALA A 357 -15.00 -10.75 8.94
N LYS A 358 -16.29 -10.97 8.67
CA LYS A 358 -16.99 -12.26 8.92
C LYS A 358 -16.89 -12.70 10.39
N VAL A 359 -16.91 -11.75 11.32
CA VAL A 359 -16.84 -11.99 12.78
C VAL A 359 -18.23 -11.95 13.41
N ASN A 360 -18.95 -10.84 13.25
CA ASN A 360 -20.26 -10.63 13.87
C ASN A 360 -21.43 -10.62 12.86
N THR A 361 -21.13 -10.39 11.58
CA THR A 361 -22.07 -10.37 10.44
C THR A 361 -21.34 -10.83 9.18
N SER A 362 -22.06 -11.19 8.11
CA SER A 362 -21.46 -11.60 6.84
C SER A 362 -22.39 -11.32 5.67
N TRP A 363 -21.90 -11.44 4.44
CA TRP A 363 -22.73 -11.35 3.23
C TRP A 363 -23.67 -12.56 3.06
N VAL A 364 -23.27 -13.74 3.54
CA VAL A 364 -24.04 -14.99 3.37
C VAL A 364 -25.13 -15.13 4.43
N ASN A 365 -24.79 -14.81 5.68
CA ASN A 365 -25.72 -14.79 6.81
C ASN A 365 -25.58 -13.44 7.53
N PRO A 366 -26.33 -12.40 7.09
CA PRO A 366 -26.31 -11.08 7.72
C PRO A 366 -26.90 -11.11 9.13
N ASN A 367 -26.24 -10.45 10.08
CA ASN A 367 -26.82 -10.17 11.38
C ASN A 367 -27.43 -8.76 11.37
N GLU A 368 -28.70 -8.65 11.01
CA GLU A 368 -29.39 -7.36 10.86
C GLU A 368 -29.40 -6.52 12.14
N ALA A 369 -29.51 -7.17 13.31
CA ALA A 369 -29.47 -6.49 14.60
C ALA A 369 -28.09 -5.88 14.87
N TRP A 370 -27.01 -6.58 14.50
CA TRP A 370 -25.65 -6.06 14.60
C TRP A 370 -25.41 -4.91 13.61
N ASP A 371 -25.77 -5.10 12.34
CA ASP A 371 -25.64 -4.09 11.28
C ASP A 371 -26.37 -2.79 11.68
N ALA A 372 -27.61 -2.90 12.19
CA ALA A 372 -28.38 -1.77 12.67
C ALA A 372 -27.77 -1.11 13.92
N ALA A 373 -27.24 -1.91 14.87
CA ALA A 373 -26.58 -1.38 16.06
C ALA A 373 -25.34 -0.54 15.71
N VAL A 374 -24.50 -1.03 14.79
CA VAL A 374 -23.29 -0.31 14.35
C VAL A 374 -23.66 0.93 13.52
N SER A 375 -24.64 0.82 12.63
CA SER A 375 -25.15 1.97 11.87
C SER A 375 -25.68 3.09 12.79
N ASN A 376 -26.45 2.73 13.82
CA ASN A 376 -26.95 3.65 14.83
C ASN A 376 -25.82 4.25 15.69
N PHE A 377 -24.80 3.45 16.02
CA PHE A 377 -23.62 3.95 16.73
C PHE A 377 -22.91 5.03 15.91
N VAL A 378 -22.67 4.81 14.62
CA VAL A 378 -22.04 5.79 13.72
C VAL A 378 -22.85 7.08 13.68
N SER A 379 -24.16 7.00 13.41
CA SER A 379 -25.03 8.18 13.35
C SER A 379 -25.02 8.99 14.65
N ARG A 380 -25.11 8.32 15.81
CA ARG A 380 -25.14 8.99 17.12
C ARG A 380 -23.79 9.56 17.54
N ALA A 381 -22.69 8.83 17.27
CA ALA A 381 -21.34 9.31 17.56
C ALA A 381 -21.02 10.55 16.73
N LEU A 382 -21.52 10.62 15.49
CA LEU A 382 -21.27 11.73 14.58
C LEU A 382 -22.36 12.80 14.59
N ALA A 383 -23.35 12.77 15.49
CA ALA A 383 -24.41 13.77 15.51
C ALA A 383 -23.82 15.19 15.65
N ASP A 384 -24.05 16.05 14.65
CA ASP A 384 -23.51 17.42 14.63
C ASP A 384 -24.32 18.33 15.54
N THR A 385 -23.98 18.27 16.82
CA THR A 385 -24.63 19.04 17.88
C THR A 385 -23.57 19.70 18.75
N PRO A 386 -23.81 20.92 19.26
CA PRO A 386 -22.84 21.62 20.12
C PRO A 386 -22.44 20.82 21.38
N GLN A 387 -23.28 19.89 21.82
CA GLN A 387 -23.05 19.05 23.01
C GLN A 387 -22.28 17.75 22.70
N ASN A 388 -21.88 17.51 21.44
CA ASN A 388 -21.12 16.33 21.07
C ASN A 388 -19.64 16.45 21.48
N ALA A 389 -19.36 16.12 22.74
CA ALA A 389 -18.02 16.16 23.31
C ALA A 389 -17.02 15.21 22.62
N PHE A 390 -17.49 14.08 22.05
CA PHE A 390 -16.62 13.20 21.26
C PHE A 390 -16.16 13.92 20.00
N LEU A 391 -17.09 14.50 19.24
CA LEU A 391 -16.76 15.17 17.98
C LEU A 391 -15.84 16.37 18.19
N ALA A 392 -16.04 17.13 19.28
CA ALA A 392 -15.16 18.24 19.66
C ALA A 392 -13.72 17.80 19.97
N ASP A 393 -13.53 16.74 20.78
CA ASP A 393 -12.19 16.19 21.10
C ASP A 393 -11.56 15.51 19.87
N PHE A 394 -12.36 14.78 19.09
CA PHE A 394 -11.93 14.11 17.87
C PHE A 394 -11.36 15.08 16.82
N LYS A 395 -12.05 16.22 16.59
CA LYS A 395 -11.64 17.23 15.61
C LYS A 395 -10.23 17.77 15.87
N GLN A 396 -9.76 17.79 17.11
CA GLN A 396 -8.39 18.22 17.45
C GLN A 396 -7.33 17.28 16.87
N LEU A 397 -7.47 15.96 17.11
CA LEU A 397 -6.53 14.98 16.56
C LEU A 397 -6.71 14.82 15.04
N ALA A 398 -7.94 14.92 14.54
CA ALA A 398 -8.20 14.88 13.10
C ALA A 398 -7.53 16.05 12.36
N ALA A 399 -7.61 17.29 12.88
CA ALA A 399 -6.93 18.44 12.29
C ALA A 399 -5.41 18.24 12.28
N ARG A 400 -4.85 17.74 13.39
CA ARG A 400 -3.42 17.44 13.51
C ARG A 400 -2.94 16.43 12.47
N LEU A 401 -3.66 15.32 12.30
CA LEU A 401 -3.33 14.30 11.30
C LEU A 401 -3.59 14.78 9.87
N ALA A 402 -4.60 15.63 9.66
CA ALA A 402 -4.89 16.19 8.35
C ALA A 402 -3.79 17.16 7.88
N GLN A 403 -3.16 17.89 8.81
CA GLN A 403 -1.99 18.73 8.52
C GLN A 403 -0.78 17.89 8.14
N LEU A 404 -0.44 16.88 8.94
CA LEU A 404 0.69 15.97 8.67
C LEU A 404 0.47 15.14 7.39
N GLY A 405 -0.75 14.67 7.20
CA GLY A 405 -1.15 13.86 6.06
C GLY A 405 -1.05 14.59 4.73
N VAL A 406 -1.23 15.92 4.70
CA VAL A 406 -0.98 16.71 3.47
C VAL A 406 0.47 16.59 3.05
N TYR A 407 1.44 16.81 3.94
CA TYR A 407 2.84 16.70 3.58
C TYR A 407 3.24 15.28 3.17
N ASN A 408 2.71 14.26 3.88
CA ASN A 408 2.92 12.86 3.49
C ASN A 408 2.35 12.56 2.10
N ALA A 409 1.18 13.09 1.75
CA ALA A 409 0.54 12.89 0.46
C ALA A 409 1.28 13.60 -0.69
N LEU A 410 1.69 14.86 -0.48
CA LEU A 410 2.50 15.60 -1.44
C LEU A 410 3.84 14.88 -1.70
N ALA A 411 4.50 14.40 -0.64
CA ALA A 411 5.77 13.72 -0.73
C ALA A 411 5.62 12.40 -1.51
N GLN A 412 4.60 11.59 -1.21
CA GLN A 412 4.31 10.37 -1.97
C GLN A 412 4.05 10.66 -3.45
N SER A 413 3.27 11.71 -3.76
CA SER A 413 2.93 12.08 -5.14
C SER A 413 4.18 12.46 -5.93
N VAL A 414 5.06 13.30 -5.38
CA VAL A 414 6.30 13.70 -6.07
C VAL A 414 7.26 12.51 -6.21
N ILE A 415 7.34 11.63 -5.19
CA ILE A 415 8.16 10.41 -5.26
C ILE A 415 7.67 9.48 -6.36
N GLU A 416 6.37 9.17 -6.43
CA GLU A 416 5.75 8.39 -7.51
C GLU A 416 6.12 8.95 -8.89
N LEU A 417 6.06 10.27 -9.03
CA LEU A 417 6.38 10.98 -10.26
C LEU A 417 7.87 11.14 -10.55
N THR A 418 8.80 10.60 -9.77
CA THR A 418 10.24 10.85 -10.00
C THR A 418 11.14 9.64 -9.86
N VAL A 419 10.71 8.59 -9.17
CA VAL A 419 11.42 7.31 -9.14
C VAL A 419 11.36 6.58 -10.50
N PRO A 420 12.19 5.53 -10.71
CA PRO A 420 12.14 4.69 -11.92
C PRO A 420 10.80 3.94 -12.01
N GLY A 421 10.20 3.91 -13.19
CA GLY A 421 8.86 3.35 -13.44
C GLY A 421 7.94 4.33 -14.18
N VAL A 422 6.74 3.85 -14.50
CA VAL A 422 5.69 4.61 -15.18
C VAL A 422 4.62 5.02 -14.15
N PRO A 423 4.50 6.30 -13.77
CA PRO A 423 3.50 6.73 -12.79
C PRO A 423 2.08 6.56 -13.31
N ASP A 424 1.20 6.06 -12.44
CA ASP A 424 -0.23 5.84 -12.65
C ASP A 424 -1.03 6.70 -11.67
N ILE A 425 -1.80 7.66 -12.20
CA ILE A 425 -2.66 8.53 -11.39
C ILE A 425 -4.10 8.09 -11.59
N TYR A 426 -4.68 7.48 -10.56
CA TYR A 426 -6.10 7.17 -10.55
C TYR A 426 -6.94 8.44 -10.69
N GLN A 427 -8.01 8.38 -11.47
CA GLN A 427 -8.81 9.54 -11.84
C GLN A 427 -9.19 10.44 -10.64
N GLY A 428 -8.87 11.73 -10.70
CA GLY A 428 -9.14 12.71 -9.66
C GLY A 428 -8.09 12.80 -8.55
N ASN A 429 -7.13 11.85 -8.48
CA ASN A 429 -6.07 11.85 -7.46
C ASN A 429 -4.93 12.84 -7.76
N GLU A 430 -5.00 13.59 -8.86
CA GLU A 430 -4.19 14.80 -9.06
C GLU A 430 -4.50 15.88 -8.00
N ALA A 431 -5.68 15.81 -7.38
CA ALA A 431 -6.09 16.62 -6.23
C ALA A 431 -6.30 15.74 -4.98
N TRP A 432 -6.86 16.31 -3.91
CA TRP A 432 -7.18 15.55 -2.70
C TRP A 432 -8.30 14.54 -2.94
N ASP A 433 -8.06 13.28 -2.61
CA ASP A 433 -9.04 12.21 -2.64
C ASP A 433 -9.12 11.50 -1.30
N PHE A 434 -10.28 11.61 -0.63
CA PHE A 434 -10.55 10.93 0.65
C PHE A 434 -11.57 9.80 0.49
N SER A 435 -11.33 8.94 -0.49
CA SER A 435 -12.17 7.79 -0.81
C SER A 435 -11.76 6.56 0.01
N LEU A 436 -12.77 5.79 0.41
CA LEU A 436 -12.64 4.47 1.00
C LEU A 436 -12.79 3.39 -0.08
N VAL A 437 -12.82 2.12 0.32
CA VAL A 437 -12.99 0.98 -0.59
C VAL A 437 -14.25 1.12 -1.47
N ASP A 438 -14.21 0.51 -2.65
CA ASP A 438 -15.35 0.35 -3.57
C ASP A 438 -16.68 0.10 -2.82
N PRO A 439 -17.79 0.78 -3.19
CA PRO A 439 -17.92 1.71 -4.32
C PRO A 439 -17.53 3.16 -4.02
N ASP A 440 -17.01 3.49 -2.84
CA ASP A 440 -16.72 4.89 -2.47
C ASP A 440 -15.60 5.52 -3.33
N ASN A 441 -14.61 4.72 -3.75
CA ASN A 441 -13.55 5.11 -4.70
C ASN A 441 -14.01 5.12 -6.18
N ARG A 442 -15.30 4.89 -6.45
CA ARG A 442 -15.90 4.95 -7.79
C ARG A 442 -16.86 6.12 -7.97
N ARG A 443 -16.90 7.05 -7.02
CA ARG A 443 -17.69 8.28 -7.11
C ARG A 443 -17.25 9.12 -8.32
N PRO A 444 -18.16 9.94 -8.90
CA PRO A 444 -17.82 10.80 -10.04
C PRO A 444 -16.68 11.77 -9.72
N VAL A 445 -15.79 11.98 -10.69
CA VAL A 445 -14.64 12.89 -10.57
C VAL A 445 -15.05 14.32 -10.98
N PRO A 446 -14.72 15.35 -10.18
CA PRO A 446 -15.08 16.74 -10.48
C PRO A 446 -14.12 17.39 -11.50
N TYR A 447 -14.07 16.87 -12.74
CA TYR A 447 -13.14 17.34 -13.78
C TYR A 447 -13.24 18.83 -14.10
N THR A 448 -14.43 19.42 -14.07
CA THR A 448 -14.62 20.86 -14.34
C THR A 448 -13.85 21.69 -13.33
N ARG A 449 -14.03 21.42 -12.02
CA ARG A 449 -13.32 22.10 -10.94
C ARG A 449 -11.80 21.91 -11.05
N ASN A 450 -11.34 20.69 -11.30
CA ASN A 450 -9.90 20.42 -11.42
C ASN A 450 -9.28 21.17 -12.62
N ARG A 451 -10.01 21.30 -13.73
CA ARG A 451 -9.56 22.04 -14.92
C ARG A 451 -9.49 23.54 -14.67
N GLU A 452 -10.52 24.11 -14.03
CA GLU A 452 -10.54 25.53 -13.66
C GLU A 452 -9.39 25.87 -12.71
N MET A 453 -9.20 25.05 -11.67
CA MET A 453 -8.09 25.20 -10.72
C MET A 453 -6.72 25.09 -11.43
N LEU A 454 -6.55 24.14 -12.36
CA LEU A 454 -5.30 24.02 -13.12
C LEU A 454 -5.03 25.26 -13.99
N ASN A 455 -6.06 25.80 -14.64
CA ASN A 455 -5.93 27.01 -15.46
C ASN A 455 -5.57 28.24 -14.61
N GLU A 456 -6.16 28.37 -13.42
CA GLU A 456 -5.83 29.45 -12.48
C GLU A 456 -4.39 29.35 -11.99
N LEU A 457 -3.95 28.14 -11.61
CA LEU A 457 -2.56 27.87 -11.21
C LEU A 457 -1.58 28.23 -12.35
N ASP A 458 -1.89 27.83 -13.59
CA ASP A 458 -1.07 28.13 -14.76
C ASP A 458 -1.04 29.64 -15.06
N ALA A 459 -2.17 30.34 -14.93
CA ALA A 459 -2.24 31.78 -15.15
C ALA A 459 -1.38 32.55 -14.13
N GLN A 460 -1.39 32.12 -12.86
CA GLN A 460 -0.55 32.74 -11.83
C GLN A 460 0.93 32.46 -12.06
N LEU A 461 1.32 31.21 -12.35
CA LEU A 461 2.73 30.86 -12.59
C LEU A 461 3.33 31.52 -13.83
N ASN A 462 2.52 31.78 -14.86
CA ASN A 462 2.97 32.43 -16.10
C ASN A 462 2.86 33.97 -16.05
N ASN A 463 2.31 34.54 -14.98
CA ASN A 463 2.25 35.98 -14.83
C ASN A 463 3.65 36.52 -14.51
N ALA A 464 4.20 37.35 -15.41
CA ALA A 464 5.53 37.95 -15.28
C ALA A 464 5.67 38.87 -14.05
N GLU A 465 4.56 39.37 -13.51
CA GLU A 465 4.54 40.18 -12.29
C GLU A 465 4.40 39.33 -11.01
N SER A 466 4.15 38.03 -11.13
CA SER A 466 4.06 37.13 -9.98
C SER A 466 5.43 36.72 -9.47
N ASP A 467 5.53 36.49 -8.16
CA ASP A 467 6.64 35.76 -7.54
C ASP A 467 6.20 34.30 -7.34
N PRO A 468 6.71 33.34 -8.14
CA PRO A 468 6.34 31.93 -8.03
C PRO A 468 6.60 31.35 -6.64
N ALA A 469 7.66 31.78 -5.96
CA ALA A 469 8.00 31.28 -4.63
C ALA A 469 6.96 31.73 -3.59
N ALA A 470 6.59 33.01 -3.62
CA ALA A 470 5.54 33.54 -2.75
C ALA A 470 4.17 32.90 -3.02
N TYR A 471 3.84 32.66 -4.29
CA TYR A 471 2.58 32.01 -4.68
C TYR A 471 2.51 30.54 -4.23
N VAL A 472 3.58 29.77 -4.44
CA VAL A 472 3.64 28.38 -3.93
C VAL A 472 3.54 28.38 -2.41
N ARG A 473 4.20 29.30 -1.71
CA ARG A 473 4.07 29.43 -0.25
C ARG A 473 2.63 29.74 0.18
N SER A 474 1.89 30.55 -0.57
CA SER A 474 0.48 30.79 -0.25
C SER A 474 -0.36 29.53 -0.39
N LEU A 475 -0.11 28.69 -1.40
CA LEU A 475 -0.78 27.40 -1.57
C LEU A 475 -0.39 26.38 -0.49
N VAL A 476 0.87 26.40 -0.03
CA VAL A 476 1.32 25.61 1.13
C VAL A 476 0.61 26.03 2.41
N THR A 477 0.18 27.29 2.50
CA THR A 477 -0.59 27.78 3.66
C THR A 477 -2.09 27.46 3.49
N GLN A 478 -2.63 27.61 2.29
CA GLN A 478 -4.03 27.37 1.92
C GLN A 478 -4.20 25.99 1.27
N GLN A 479 -4.03 24.93 2.06
CA GLN A 479 -3.95 23.58 1.52
C GLN A 479 -5.31 22.93 1.24
N ASP A 480 -6.42 23.48 1.75
CA ASP A 480 -7.69 22.76 1.85
C ASP A 480 -8.37 22.46 0.50
N ASP A 481 -8.09 23.26 -0.53
CA ASP A 481 -8.70 23.15 -1.85
C ASP A 481 -8.04 22.11 -2.78
N GLY A 482 -6.79 21.72 -2.50
CA GLY A 482 -6.01 20.80 -3.34
C GLY A 482 -5.08 21.47 -4.35
N GLY A 483 -5.04 22.81 -4.40
CA GLY A 483 -4.25 23.56 -5.37
C GLY A 483 -2.76 23.22 -5.32
N ILE A 484 -2.19 23.10 -4.11
CA ILE A 484 -0.78 22.71 -3.95
C ILE A 484 -0.48 21.32 -4.54
N LYS A 485 -1.34 20.31 -4.30
CA LYS A 485 -1.12 18.96 -4.85
C LYS A 485 -1.21 18.96 -6.36
N LEU A 486 -2.24 19.62 -6.90
CA LEU A 486 -2.45 19.73 -8.34
C LEU A 486 -1.26 20.43 -9.02
N LEU A 487 -0.74 21.52 -8.43
CA LEU A 487 0.45 22.22 -8.93
C LEU A 487 1.66 21.29 -8.98
N LEU A 488 1.98 20.60 -7.86
CA LEU A 488 3.16 19.73 -7.80
C LEU A 488 3.06 18.57 -8.80
N VAL A 489 1.88 17.95 -8.92
CA VAL A 489 1.63 16.86 -9.87
C VAL A 489 1.77 17.36 -11.31
N ALA A 490 1.10 18.46 -11.66
CA ALA A 490 1.12 18.99 -13.02
C ALA A 490 2.52 19.44 -13.45
N GLN A 491 3.23 20.19 -12.61
CA GLN A 491 4.59 20.65 -12.91
C GLN A 491 5.57 19.48 -13.03
N THR A 492 5.51 18.49 -12.13
CA THR A 492 6.39 17.31 -12.21
C THR A 492 6.11 16.48 -13.47
N LEU A 493 4.84 16.28 -13.84
CA LEU A 493 4.48 15.57 -15.07
C LEU A 493 4.93 16.30 -16.34
N ARG A 494 4.76 17.63 -16.39
CA ARG A 494 5.25 18.45 -17.52
C ARG A 494 6.76 18.33 -17.64
N PHE A 495 7.49 18.44 -16.53
CA PHE A 495 8.94 18.25 -16.51
C PHE A 495 9.35 16.84 -16.95
N ARG A 496 8.66 15.78 -16.49
CA ARG A 496 8.91 14.41 -16.98
C ARG A 496 8.72 14.28 -18.49
N ARG A 497 7.70 14.94 -19.05
CA ARG A 497 7.42 14.94 -20.49
C ARG A 497 8.49 15.70 -21.29
N GLU A 498 9.08 16.74 -20.70
CA GLU A 498 10.18 17.51 -21.29
C GLU A 498 11.53 16.78 -21.21
N GLN A 499 11.70 15.89 -20.23
CA GLN A 499 12.92 15.12 -20.00
C GLN A 499 12.69 13.60 -20.08
N PRO A 500 12.11 13.07 -21.17
CA PRO A 500 11.64 11.68 -21.24
C PRO A 500 12.78 10.66 -21.06
N GLU A 501 13.95 10.90 -21.67
CA GLU A 501 15.13 10.02 -21.56
C GLU A 501 15.68 9.97 -20.13
N LEU A 502 15.74 11.11 -19.43
CA LEU A 502 16.19 11.17 -18.04
C LEU A 502 15.34 10.29 -17.12
N PHE A 503 14.02 10.29 -17.32
CA PHE A 503 13.11 9.51 -16.49
C PHE A 503 12.94 8.06 -16.93
N ALA A 504 13.09 7.76 -18.22
CA ALA A 504 13.06 6.40 -18.75
C ALA A 504 14.37 5.64 -18.49
N GLU A 505 15.50 6.28 -18.73
CA GLU A 505 16.83 5.64 -18.76
C GLU A 505 17.80 6.17 -17.71
N GLY A 506 17.55 7.34 -17.13
CA GLY A 506 18.46 7.90 -16.13
C GLY A 506 18.66 6.98 -14.92
N GLU A 507 19.88 6.99 -14.40
CA GLU A 507 20.26 6.29 -13.19
C GLU A 507 19.44 6.77 -11.99
N TYR A 508 19.32 5.91 -10.97
CA TYR A 508 18.74 6.27 -9.68
C TYR A 508 19.85 6.29 -8.65
N VAL A 509 20.16 7.47 -8.10
CA VAL A 509 21.26 7.64 -7.14
C VAL A 509 20.67 8.04 -5.78
N PRO A 510 20.69 7.17 -4.76
CA PRO A 510 20.34 7.56 -3.40
C PRO A 510 21.24 8.68 -2.88
N LEU A 511 20.67 9.64 -2.16
CA LEU A 511 21.41 10.74 -1.56
C LEU A 511 21.27 10.70 -0.04
N GLU A 512 22.38 10.90 0.66
CA GLU A 512 22.40 10.93 2.12
C GLU A 512 22.04 12.30 2.67
N THR A 513 21.38 12.32 3.82
CA THR A 513 21.07 13.55 4.56
C THR A 513 21.91 13.60 5.83
N THR A 514 22.35 14.80 6.23
CA THR A 514 23.14 15.03 7.45
C THR A 514 22.51 16.13 8.30
N GLY A 515 22.85 16.16 9.59
CA GLY A 515 22.30 17.13 10.54
C GLY A 515 21.20 16.56 11.45
N ASN A 516 20.59 17.43 12.25
CA ASN A 516 19.67 17.03 13.32
C ASN A 516 18.38 16.37 12.82
N LEU A 517 17.93 16.76 11.61
CA LEU A 517 16.70 16.24 11.00
C LEU A 517 16.98 15.26 9.86
N ALA A 518 18.17 14.67 9.77
CA ALA A 518 18.56 13.77 8.67
C ALA A 518 17.59 12.59 8.46
N ASN A 519 17.06 12.03 9.55
CA ASN A 519 16.11 10.90 9.49
C ASN A 519 14.70 11.30 9.01
N HIS A 520 14.43 12.59 8.88
CA HIS A 520 13.14 13.16 8.48
C HIS A 520 13.08 13.52 6.99
N VAL A 521 14.02 13.01 6.19
CA VAL A 521 14.15 13.35 4.77
C VAL A 521 14.52 12.10 3.99
N VAL A 522 13.95 11.97 2.80
CA VAL A 522 14.41 11.04 1.76
C VAL A 522 14.88 11.87 0.56
N GLY A 523 16.06 11.53 0.05
CA GLY A 523 16.69 12.24 -1.07
C GLY A 523 17.23 11.27 -2.11
N PHE A 524 17.06 11.59 -3.39
CA PHE A 524 17.67 10.85 -4.49
C PHE A 524 17.85 11.73 -5.72
N ALA A 525 18.70 11.32 -6.65
CA ALA A 525 18.86 11.94 -7.96
C ALA A 525 18.43 11.01 -9.08
N ARG A 526 17.92 11.59 -10.18
CA ARG A 526 17.93 10.96 -11.51
C ARG A 526 19.03 11.62 -12.33
N ARG A 527 19.89 10.82 -12.96
CA ARG A 527 21.04 11.29 -13.73
C ARG A 527 21.14 10.61 -15.08
N LEU A 528 21.36 11.39 -16.13
CA LEU A 528 21.66 10.89 -17.46
C LEU A 528 22.55 11.90 -18.18
N ASN A 529 23.78 11.51 -18.53
CA ASN A 529 24.78 12.42 -19.09
C ASN A 529 24.96 13.66 -18.18
N ASP A 530 24.85 14.86 -18.73
CA ASP A 530 24.93 16.12 -17.98
C ASP A 530 23.62 16.53 -17.28
N ALA A 531 22.51 15.85 -17.58
CA ALA A 531 21.21 16.13 -16.98
C ALA A 531 21.11 15.48 -15.59
N GLU A 532 20.71 16.29 -14.60
CA GLU A 532 20.50 15.85 -13.24
C GLU A 532 19.28 16.55 -12.63
N VAL A 533 18.45 15.75 -11.97
CA VAL A 533 17.38 16.24 -11.10
C VAL A 533 17.52 15.60 -9.72
N LEU A 534 17.49 16.43 -8.67
CA LEU A 534 17.46 15.98 -7.29
C LEU A 534 16.01 16.06 -6.78
N VAL A 535 15.59 15.05 -6.02
CA VAL A 535 14.28 15.00 -5.39
C VAL A 535 14.49 14.89 -3.90
N VAL A 536 13.84 15.77 -3.15
CA VAL A 536 13.99 15.88 -1.70
C VAL A 536 12.60 15.97 -1.10
N ALA A 537 12.25 14.99 -0.27
CA ALA A 537 10.93 14.93 0.35
C ALA A 537 11.04 14.70 1.86
N PRO A 538 10.28 15.44 2.68
CA PRO A 538 10.27 15.25 4.11
C PRO A 538 9.41 14.03 4.48
N ARG A 539 9.70 13.45 5.64
CA ARG A 539 8.97 12.32 6.21
C ARG A 539 8.99 12.40 7.73
N LEU A 540 8.01 11.76 8.36
CA LEU A 540 7.89 11.69 9.81
C LEU A 540 7.87 13.08 10.46
N LEU A 541 6.88 13.89 10.12
CA LEU A 541 6.87 15.32 10.42
C LEU A 541 6.21 15.68 11.76
N ALA A 542 5.70 14.73 12.53
CA ALA A 542 4.89 15.01 13.72
C ALA A 542 5.64 15.76 14.83
N ARG A 543 6.98 15.71 14.85
CA ARG A 543 7.81 16.48 15.78
C ARG A 543 8.27 17.84 15.22
N ILE A 544 8.14 18.03 13.92
CA ILE A 544 8.67 19.20 13.19
C ILE A 544 7.56 20.21 12.96
N VAL A 545 6.42 19.76 12.44
CA VAL A 545 5.25 20.60 12.20
C VAL A 545 4.61 20.89 13.54
N THR A 546 4.51 22.15 13.95
CA THR A 546 3.69 22.58 15.11
C THR A 546 2.47 23.36 14.58
N ASP A 547 1.50 23.64 15.45
CA ASP A 547 0.15 24.09 15.02
C ASP A 547 0.14 25.25 14.01
N ASP A 548 1.13 26.16 14.06
CA ASP A 548 1.20 27.34 13.17
C ASP A 548 2.26 27.31 12.06
N ASN A 549 3.11 26.28 11.96
CA ASN A 549 4.28 26.32 11.07
C ASN A 549 4.32 25.16 10.07
N ALA A 550 4.25 25.52 8.78
CA ALA A 550 4.62 24.60 7.70
C ALA A 550 6.10 24.20 7.83
N PRO A 551 6.50 22.98 7.40
CA PRO A 551 7.87 22.51 7.50
C PRO A 551 8.73 23.13 6.39
N ILE A 552 8.84 24.45 6.38
CA ILE A 552 9.56 25.25 5.40
C ILE A 552 10.57 26.19 6.09
N GLY A 553 11.66 26.53 5.41
CA GLY A 553 12.67 27.46 5.89
C GLY A 553 13.44 26.98 7.12
N ASP A 554 13.59 27.87 8.10
CA ASP A 554 14.54 27.77 9.22
C ASP A 554 14.39 26.53 10.10
N VAL A 555 13.23 25.86 10.08
CA VAL A 555 13.03 24.59 10.80
C VAL A 555 14.02 23.52 10.37
N TRP A 556 14.55 23.62 9.15
CA TRP A 556 15.56 22.71 8.60
C TRP A 556 17.01 23.17 8.80
N SER A 557 17.22 24.27 9.53
CA SER A 557 18.56 24.80 9.82
C SER A 557 19.49 23.75 10.41
N GLY A 558 20.73 23.72 9.90
CA GLY A 558 21.73 22.72 10.31
C GLY A 558 21.50 21.31 9.74
N THR A 559 20.56 21.14 8.79
CA THR A 559 20.34 19.89 8.05
C THR A 559 20.64 20.11 6.57
N SER A 560 21.37 19.18 5.94
CA SER A 560 21.81 19.30 4.55
C SER A 560 21.67 17.97 3.80
N LEU A 561 21.30 18.06 2.51
CA LEU A 561 21.37 16.94 1.58
C LEU A 561 22.77 16.88 0.97
N LEU A 562 23.45 15.74 1.08
CA LEU A 562 24.77 15.55 0.46
C LEU A 562 24.62 15.33 -1.03
N VAL A 563 25.43 16.04 -1.82
CA VAL A 563 25.46 15.94 -3.29
C VAL A 563 26.92 15.78 -3.72
N PRO A 564 27.56 14.63 -3.42
CA PRO A 564 29.02 14.48 -3.49
C PRO A 564 29.60 14.60 -4.92
N ALA A 565 28.78 14.42 -5.95
CA ALA A 565 29.19 14.59 -7.34
C ALA A 565 29.14 16.05 -7.83
N ALA A 566 28.59 16.96 -7.03
CA ALA A 566 28.48 18.38 -7.37
C ALA A 566 29.59 19.18 -6.68
N GLU A 567 30.19 20.09 -7.44
CA GLU A 567 31.17 21.05 -6.94
C GLU A 567 30.48 22.18 -6.17
N THR A 568 31.18 22.78 -5.20
CA THR A 568 30.71 23.97 -4.50
C THR A 568 30.39 25.09 -5.48
N GLY A 569 29.24 25.75 -5.31
CA GLY A 569 28.74 26.76 -6.25
C GLY A 569 27.87 26.21 -7.39
N THR A 570 27.80 24.88 -7.57
CA THR A 570 26.80 24.27 -8.46
C THR A 570 25.41 24.75 -8.05
N THR A 571 24.64 25.26 -9.01
CA THR A 571 23.32 25.85 -8.76
C THR A 571 22.23 24.95 -9.30
N TYR A 572 21.21 24.71 -8.48
CA TYR A 572 20.00 24.01 -8.88
C TYR A 572 18.81 24.97 -8.83
N LEU A 573 17.88 24.80 -9.76
CA LEU A 573 16.62 25.53 -9.82
C LEU A 573 15.49 24.66 -9.25
N ASN A 574 14.72 25.19 -8.30
CA ASN A 574 13.52 24.52 -7.81
C ASN A 574 12.42 24.58 -8.87
N LEU A 575 11.94 23.42 -9.31
CA LEU A 575 10.91 23.28 -10.35
C LEU A 575 9.61 24.01 -10.01
N PHE A 576 9.26 24.11 -8.72
CA PHE A 576 7.98 24.67 -8.29
C PHE A 576 8.06 26.16 -7.96
N THR A 577 9.15 26.58 -7.30
CA THR A 577 9.29 27.96 -6.80
C THR A 577 10.20 28.83 -7.65
N HIS A 578 10.92 28.24 -8.62
CA HIS A 578 11.96 28.88 -9.43
C HIS A 578 13.12 29.50 -8.62
N GLU A 579 13.23 29.14 -7.34
CA GLU A 579 14.34 29.57 -6.49
C GLU A 579 15.63 28.83 -6.86
N ARG A 580 16.76 29.53 -6.78
CA ARG A 580 18.08 28.95 -6.97
C ARG A 580 18.65 28.52 -5.63
N VAL A 581 19.09 27.27 -5.54
CA VAL A 581 19.77 26.72 -4.38
C VAL A 581 21.18 26.32 -4.78
N GLN A 582 22.17 26.80 -4.02
CA GLN A 582 23.58 26.56 -4.31
C GLN A 582 24.16 25.50 -3.38
N VAL A 583 25.01 24.65 -3.95
CA VAL A 583 25.81 23.68 -3.21
C VAL A 583 26.86 24.43 -2.40
N ASP A 584 26.91 24.15 -1.10
CA ASP A 584 27.89 24.69 -0.16
C ASP A 584 28.73 23.55 0.46
N ASN A 585 29.84 23.92 1.10
CA ASN A 585 30.63 23.03 1.93
C ASN A 585 29.85 22.68 3.21
N SER A 586 29.42 21.43 3.32
CA SER A 586 28.90 20.86 4.56
C SER A 586 30.03 20.18 5.35
N VAL A 587 29.77 19.89 6.63
CA VAL A 587 30.71 19.18 7.53
C VAL A 587 31.15 17.82 6.97
N ARG A 588 30.34 17.17 6.11
CA ARG A 588 30.62 15.84 5.54
C ARG A 588 30.89 15.84 4.02
N GLY A 589 31.09 17.01 3.40
CA GLY A 589 31.31 17.14 1.95
C GLY A 589 30.43 18.22 1.33
N THR A 590 30.28 18.24 0.01
CA THR A 590 29.40 19.19 -0.67
C THR A 590 27.92 18.82 -0.51
N GLY A 591 27.07 19.82 -0.25
CA GLY A 591 25.64 19.58 -0.06
C GLY A 591 24.76 20.82 -0.15
N LEU A 592 23.45 20.61 -0.16
CA LEU A 592 22.43 21.65 -0.21
C LEU A 592 21.82 21.85 1.18
N PRO A 593 21.80 23.07 1.74
CA PRO A 593 21.15 23.35 3.01
C PRO A 593 19.62 23.21 2.87
N LEU A 594 19.00 22.37 3.71
CA LEU A 594 17.58 22.07 3.57
C LEU A 594 16.66 23.25 3.91
N ALA A 595 17.13 24.21 4.69
CA ALA A 595 16.41 25.47 4.92
C ALA A 595 16.21 26.26 3.61
N ALA A 596 17.15 26.19 2.68
CA ALA A 596 17.03 26.80 1.35
C ALA A 596 16.24 25.89 0.39
N VAL A 597 16.48 24.57 0.42
CA VAL A 597 15.74 23.60 -0.42
C VAL A 597 14.23 23.67 -0.15
N PHE A 598 13.85 23.75 1.13
CA PHE A 598 12.46 23.86 1.56
C PHE A 598 12.06 25.29 1.92
N GLY A 599 12.62 26.31 1.26
CA GLY A 599 12.38 27.72 1.61
C GLY A 599 10.91 28.10 1.55
N ASN A 600 10.25 27.83 0.41
CA ASN A 600 8.84 28.19 0.17
C ASN A 600 7.92 26.99 -0.14
N CYS A 601 8.49 25.80 -0.33
CA CYS A 601 7.76 24.57 -0.58
C CYS A 601 8.31 23.43 0.31
N PRO A 602 7.45 22.61 0.94
CA PRO A 602 7.92 21.55 1.83
C PRO A 602 8.57 20.37 1.10
N ILE A 603 8.50 20.32 -0.25
CA ILE A 603 9.08 19.28 -1.11
C ILE A 603 9.79 19.97 -2.27
N ALA A 604 10.88 19.38 -2.74
CA ALA A 604 11.67 19.96 -3.81
C ALA A 604 11.98 18.95 -4.92
N VAL A 605 11.83 19.42 -6.16
CA VAL A 605 12.41 18.83 -7.36
C VAL A 605 13.37 19.88 -7.91
N LEU A 606 14.66 19.60 -7.84
CA LEU A 606 15.74 20.55 -8.13
C LEU A 606 16.44 20.16 -9.42
N VAL A 607 16.34 20.98 -10.44
CA VAL A 607 16.95 20.75 -11.76
C VAL A 607 18.32 21.42 -11.79
N LYS A 608 19.37 20.70 -12.20
CA LYS A 608 20.71 21.28 -12.32
C LYS A 608 20.68 22.40 -13.36
N SER A 609 21.08 23.60 -12.96
CA SER A 609 21.18 24.74 -13.88
C SER A 609 22.45 24.57 -14.71
N THR A 610 22.33 24.52 -16.03
CA THR A 610 23.42 24.94 -16.92
C THR A 610 23.57 26.45 -16.77
N GLN A 611 24.81 26.93 -16.63
CA GLN A 611 25.11 28.37 -16.48
C GLN A 611 24.54 29.21 -17.62
#